data_AF-A0A327VBV0-F1
#
_entry.id   AF-A0A327VBV0-F1
#
_cell.length_a   1.000
_cell.length_b   1.000
_cell.length_c   1.000
_cell.angle_alpha   90.00
_cell.angle_beta   90.00
_cell.angle_gamma   90.00
#
_symmetry.space_group_name_H-M   'P 1'
#
loop_
_entity.id
_entity.type
_entity.pdbx_description
1 polymer ?
#
loop_
_entity_poly.entity_id
_entity_poly.type
_entity_poly.pdbx_seq_one_letter_code
_entity_poly.pdbx_strand_id
1 'polypeptide(L)'
;MTTPADELRAAAARLRALADMASPGTWERGGYGDYGWTVRLGDTDDSELGKANAAYIAAMGPIVGTALADWLASAAVAAEWIGPDPRAVAVARAINQSGDTDA
;
A
#
# COMPACT_ATOMS: atom_id res chain seq x y z
N MET A 1 -17.99 -1.18 18.11
CA MET A 1 -17.13 0.00 17.87
C MET A 1 -15.76 -0.54 17.50
N THR A 2 -15.23 -0.21 16.33
CA THR A 2 -13.83 -0.49 15.99
C THR A 2 -12.94 0.48 16.78
N THR A 3 -11.94 -0.04 17.47
CA THR A 3 -10.96 0.80 18.18
C THR A 3 -9.90 1.30 17.21
N PRO A 4 -9.15 2.37 17.57
CA PRO A 4 -7.99 2.78 16.79
C PRO A 4 -6.96 1.65 16.60
N ALA A 5 -6.76 0.79 17.60
CA ALA A 5 -5.89 -0.37 17.50
C ALA A 5 -6.41 -1.38 16.45
N ASP A 6 -7.73 -1.58 16.36
CA ASP A 6 -8.33 -2.46 15.35
C ASP A 6 -8.15 -1.90 13.94
N GLU A 7 -8.31 -0.58 13.74
CA GLU A 7 -8.08 0.06 12.44
C GLU A 7 -6.63 -0.12 11.96
N LEU A 8 -5.66 0.04 12.87
CA LEU A 8 -4.23 -0.14 12.62
C LEU A 8 -3.90 -1.61 12.26
N ARG A 9 -4.45 -2.57 12.99
CA ARG A 9 -4.29 -4.01 12.71
C ARG A 9 -4.88 -4.39 11.35
N ALA A 10 -6.07 -3.87 11.03
CA ALA A 10 -6.72 -4.14 9.75
C ALA A 10 -5.86 -3.64 8.58
N ALA A 11 -5.32 -2.43 8.69
CA ALA A 11 -4.45 -1.85 7.66
C ALA A 11 -3.13 -2.64 7.51
N ALA A 12 -2.52 -3.05 8.63
CA ALA A 12 -1.32 -3.89 8.61
C ALA A 12 -1.59 -5.25 7.93
N ALA A 13 -2.71 -5.90 8.26
CA ALA A 13 -3.10 -7.17 7.65
C ALA A 13 -3.34 -7.02 6.13
N ARG A 14 -4.01 -5.94 5.73
CA ARG A 14 -4.26 -5.64 4.31
C ARG A 14 -2.96 -5.46 3.53
N LEU A 15 -2.00 -4.71 4.07
CA LEU A 15 -0.71 -4.50 3.42
C LEU A 15 0.09 -5.81 3.29
N ARG A 16 0.09 -6.68 4.31
CA ARG A 16 0.73 -8.00 4.21
C ARG A 16 0.09 -8.87 3.12
N ALA A 17 -1.23 -8.92 3.07
CA ALA A 17 -1.94 -9.65 2.02
C ALA A 17 -1.60 -9.12 0.61
N LEU A 18 -1.52 -7.80 0.44
CA LEU A 18 -1.12 -7.18 -0.83
C LEU A 18 0.34 -7.49 -1.18
N ALA A 19 1.24 -7.47 -0.19
CA ALA A 19 2.66 -7.81 -0.38
C ALA A 19 2.85 -9.30 -0.74
N ASP A 20 2.07 -10.21 -0.15
CA ASP A 20 2.10 -11.64 -0.45
C ASP A 20 1.57 -11.96 -1.86
N MET A 21 0.56 -11.20 -2.32
CA MET A 21 0.02 -11.33 -3.68
C MET A 21 0.93 -10.71 -4.74
N ALA A 22 1.79 -9.78 -4.36
CA ALA A 22 2.73 -9.16 -5.28
C ALA A 22 3.78 -10.17 -5.75
N SER A 23 4.18 -10.05 -7.02
CA SER A 23 5.25 -10.89 -7.56
C SER A 23 6.57 -10.63 -6.80
N PRO A 24 7.28 -11.68 -6.36
CA PRO A 24 8.59 -11.56 -5.74
C PRO A 24 9.62 -11.21 -6.81
N GLY A 25 9.88 -9.92 -6.99
CA GLY A 25 10.91 -9.42 -7.90
C GLY A 25 11.18 -7.95 -7.61
N THR A 26 12.33 -7.43 -8.06
CA THR A 26 12.52 -5.99 -8.18
C THR A 26 11.45 -5.49 -9.14
N TRP A 27 10.58 -4.59 -8.70
CA TRP A 27 9.57 -4.01 -9.60
C TRP A 27 10.35 -3.08 -10.53
N GLU A 28 10.81 -3.62 -11.65
CA GLU A 28 11.53 -2.86 -12.66
C GLU A 28 10.53 -2.10 -13.54
N ARG A 29 10.96 -0.93 -13.99
CA ARG A 29 10.24 -0.13 -14.98
C ARG A 29 10.20 -0.95 -16.28
N GLY A 30 9.13 -1.69 -16.52
CA GLY A 30 8.94 -2.51 -17.73
C GLY A 30 7.99 -1.83 -18.71
N GLY A 31 8.50 -1.49 -19.91
CA GLY A 31 7.70 -0.95 -21.01
C GLY A 31 7.60 -1.96 -22.16
N TYR A 32 6.41 -2.13 -22.73
CA TYR A 32 6.19 -2.90 -23.95
C TYR A 32 6.25 -1.97 -25.19
N GLY A 33 7.39 -1.34 -25.46
CA GLY A 33 7.53 -0.46 -26.64
C GLY A 33 6.45 0.65 -26.68
N ASP A 34 5.76 0.82 -27.82
CA ASP A 34 4.66 1.79 -28.04
C ASP A 34 3.33 1.45 -27.32
N TYR A 35 3.32 0.44 -26.44
CA TYR A 35 2.12 -0.06 -25.76
C TYR A 35 2.08 0.23 -24.26
N GLY A 36 2.82 1.22 -23.73
CA GLY A 36 2.68 1.64 -22.33
C GLY A 36 3.61 1.02 -21.28
N TRP A 37 3.66 1.70 -20.12
CA TRP A 37 4.29 1.25 -18.88
C TRP A 37 3.25 0.61 -17.97
N THR A 38 3.50 -0.60 -17.44
CA THR A 38 2.54 -1.26 -16.51
C THR A 38 3.22 -1.78 -15.25
N VAL A 39 2.53 -1.64 -14.13
CA VAL A 39 2.69 -2.53 -12.97
C VAL A 39 1.57 -3.56 -13.07
N ARG A 40 1.76 -4.50 -14.00
CA ARG A 40 0.84 -5.51 -14.54
C ARG A 40 -0.52 -5.73 -13.79
N LEU A 41 -1.58 -5.03 -14.21
CA LEU A 41 -2.73 -5.55 -14.99
C LEU A 41 -3.71 -4.39 -15.29
N GLY A 42 -3.91 -4.07 -16.57
CA GLY A 42 -5.14 -3.42 -17.07
C GLY A 42 -5.22 -1.90 -16.99
N ASP A 43 -4.27 -1.17 -17.57
CA ASP A 43 -4.48 -0.03 -18.49
C ASP A 43 -3.09 0.51 -18.84
N THR A 44 -2.82 0.78 -20.10
CA THR A 44 -1.50 1.21 -20.57
C THR A 44 -1.53 2.71 -20.74
N ASP A 45 -1.22 3.45 -19.66
CA ASP A 45 -1.12 4.91 -19.67
C ASP A 45 0.31 5.37 -19.97
N ASP A 46 0.55 5.83 -21.20
CA ASP A 46 1.84 6.34 -21.67
C ASP A 46 2.08 7.84 -21.41
N SER A 47 1.13 8.48 -20.73
CA SER A 47 1.31 9.87 -20.30
C SER A 47 2.46 10.03 -19.32
N GLU A 48 2.95 11.26 -19.13
CA GLU A 48 3.91 11.57 -18.08
C GLU A 48 3.38 11.22 -16.68
N LEU A 49 2.05 11.25 -16.50
CA LEU A 49 1.38 10.84 -15.26
C LEU A 49 1.46 9.31 -15.08
N GLY A 50 1.18 8.53 -16.12
CA GLY A 50 1.32 7.07 -16.10
C GLY A 50 2.75 6.61 -15.81
N LYS A 51 3.75 7.26 -16.42
CA LYS A 51 5.18 7.03 -16.14
C LYS A 51 5.55 7.35 -14.69
N ALA A 52 5.06 8.47 -14.14
CA ALA A 52 5.30 8.86 -12.76
C ALA A 52 4.65 7.89 -11.77
N ASN A 53 3.42 7.44 -12.05
CA ASN A 53 2.72 6.45 -11.24
C ASN A 53 3.45 5.10 -11.23
N ALA A 54 3.89 4.61 -12.40
CA ALA A 54 4.67 3.39 -12.49
C ALA A 54 6.00 3.48 -11.72
N ALA A 55 6.70 4.61 -11.80
CA ALA A 55 7.94 4.84 -11.05
C ALA A 55 7.71 4.89 -9.53
N TYR A 56 6.64 5.57 -9.09
CA TYR A 56 6.24 5.62 -7.69
C TYR A 56 5.92 4.22 -7.15
N ILE A 57 5.11 3.45 -7.88
CA ILE A 57 4.71 2.09 -7.49
C ILE A 57 5.91 1.14 -7.48
N ALA A 58 6.80 1.23 -8.48
CA ALA A 58 8.04 0.45 -8.51
C ALA A 58 8.95 0.73 -7.31
N ALA A 59 9.03 1.99 -6.87
CA ALA A 59 9.77 2.37 -5.66
C ALA A 59 9.13 1.83 -4.37
N MET A 60 7.82 1.56 -4.38
CA MET A 60 7.04 1.05 -3.25
C MET A 60 6.99 -0.47 -3.18
N GLY A 61 7.93 -1.19 -3.80
CA GLY A 61 7.94 -2.65 -3.89
C GLY A 61 7.67 -3.38 -2.55
N PRO A 62 7.44 -4.71 -2.56
CA PRO A 62 6.78 -5.44 -1.46
C PRO A 62 7.41 -5.25 -0.08
N ILE A 63 8.72 -4.99 -0.04
CA ILE A 63 9.47 -4.66 1.19
C ILE A 63 8.92 -3.40 1.88
N VAL A 64 8.59 -2.35 1.12
CA VAL A 64 8.04 -1.11 1.67
C VAL A 64 6.64 -1.35 2.25
N GLY A 65 5.79 -2.10 1.55
CA GLY A 65 4.48 -2.51 2.06
C GLY A 65 4.58 -3.32 3.36
N THR A 66 5.56 -4.23 3.43
CA THR A 66 5.84 -5.04 4.63
C THR A 66 6.33 -4.18 5.80
N ALA A 67 7.29 -3.28 5.55
CA ALA A 67 7.81 -2.36 6.57
C ALA A 67 6.71 -1.44 7.12
N LEU A 68 5.81 -0.97 6.25
CA LEU A 68 4.66 -0.16 6.67
C LEU A 68 3.65 -0.99 7.49
N ALA A 69 3.44 -2.26 7.14
CA ALA A 69 2.59 -3.16 7.91
C ALA A 69 3.17 -3.44 9.32
N ASP A 70 4.48 -3.62 9.43
CA ASP A 70 5.16 -3.84 10.70
C ASP A 70 5.10 -2.59 11.58
N TRP A 71 5.28 -1.41 10.98
CA TRP A 71 5.10 -0.14 11.67
C TRP A 71 3.66 0.03 12.20
N LEU A 72 2.64 -0.24 11.38
CA LEU A 72 1.24 -0.16 11.80
C LEU A 72 0.89 -1.17 12.91
N ALA A 73 1.45 -2.38 12.84
CA ALA A 73 1.28 -3.38 13.90
C ALA A 73 1.92 -2.92 15.21
N SER A 74 3.10 -2.30 15.17
CA SER A 74 3.74 -1.70 16.34
C SER A 74 2.92 -0.53 16.90
N ALA A 75 2.37 0.31 16.03
CA ALA A 75 1.50 1.42 16.42
C ALA A 75 0.19 0.93 17.06
N ALA A 76 -0.36 -0.20 16.59
CA ALA A 76 -1.54 -0.82 17.19
C ALA A 76 -1.28 -1.27 18.64
N VAL A 77 -0.11 -1.86 18.89
CA VAL A 77 0.31 -2.20 20.26
C VAL A 77 0.41 -0.92 21.08
N ALA A 78 1.14 0.09 20.60
CA ALA A 78 1.27 1.37 21.33
C ALA A 78 -0.09 2.03 21.64
N ALA A 79 -1.07 1.91 20.73
CA ALA A 79 -2.41 2.45 20.93
C ALA A 79 -3.15 1.86 22.14
N GLU A 80 -2.87 0.61 22.51
CA GLU A 80 -3.48 -0.06 23.67
C GLU A 80 -2.86 0.35 25.00
N TRP A 81 -1.57 0.71 25.00
CA TRP A 81 -0.82 0.97 26.23
C TRP A 81 -0.62 2.47 26.52
N ILE A 82 -0.44 3.27 25.47
CA ILE A 82 0.01 4.67 25.56
C ILE A 82 -1.01 5.61 24.89
N GLY A 83 -1.89 5.07 24.05
CA GLY A 83 -2.88 5.81 23.26
C GLY A 83 -2.48 5.93 21.79
N PRO A 84 -3.44 6.14 20.88
CA PRO A 84 -3.20 6.07 19.45
C PRO A 84 -2.42 7.28 18.92
N ASP A 85 -1.41 7.04 18.06
CA ASP A 85 -0.82 8.10 17.24
C ASP A 85 -1.83 8.53 16.16
N PRO A 86 -2.29 9.79 16.16
CA PRO A 86 -3.25 10.29 15.18
C PRO A 86 -2.78 10.13 13.72
N ARG A 87 -1.47 10.19 13.47
CA ARG A 87 -0.89 10.04 12.13
C ARG A 87 -0.95 8.59 11.66
N ALA A 88 -0.66 7.64 12.54
CA ALA A 88 -0.78 6.21 12.25
C ALA A 88 -2.24 5.84 11.94
N VAL A 89 -3.19 6.37 12.72
CA VAL A 89 -4.63 6.17 12.48
C VAL A 89 -5.05 6.75 11.13
N ALA A 90 -4.58 7.97 10.78
CA ALA A 90 -4.88 8.57 9.49
C ALA A 90 -4.37 7.72 8.31
N VAL A 91 -3.13 7.19 8.41
CA VAL A 91 -2.56 6.30 7.40
C VAL A 91 -3.35 4.98 7.31
N ALA A 92 -3.70 4.37 8.44
CA ALA A 92 -4.50 3.14 8.45
C ALA A 92 -5.89 3.33 7.82
N ARG A 93 -6.55 4.45 8.09
CA ARG A 93 -7.84 4.77 7.46
C ARG A 93 -7.72 4.91 5.95
N ALA A 94 -6.71 5.64 5.48
CA ALA A 94 -6.47 5.76 4.05
C ALA A 94 -6.29 4.38 3.40
N ILE A 95 -5.44 3.53 3.97
CA ILE A 95 -5.20 2.16 3.48
C ILE A 95 -6.48 1.32 3.45
N ASN A 96 -7.27 1.36 4.53
CA ASN A 96 -8.51 0.58 4.65
C ASN A 96 -9.57 1.01 3.63
N GLN A 97 -9.61 2.31 3.27
CA GLN A 97 -10.58 2.88 2.31
C GLN A 97 -10.11 2.77 0.85
N SER A 98 -8.84 2.47 0.59
CA SER A 98 -8.21 2.44 -0.75
C SER A 98 -8.70 1.31 -1.68
N GLY A 99 -9.88 0.73 -1.44
CA GLY A 99 -10.50 -0.28 -2.31
C GLY A 99 -12.03 -0.22 -2.37
N ASP A 100 -12.65 0.78 -1.74
CA ASP A 100 -14.11 1.00 -1.79
C ASP A 100 -14.52 2.00 -2.89
N THR A 101 -13.57 2.54 -3.66
CA THR A 101 -13.84 3.56 -4.69
C THR A 101 -14.39 3.02 -6.03
N ASP A 102 -14.63 1.72 -6.14
CA ASP A 102 -15.31 1.12 -7.30
C ASP A 102 -16.68 0.54 -6.87
N ALA A 103 -17.69 1.41 -6.82
CA ALA A 103 -19.10 1.05 -6.75
C ALA A 103 -19.95 2.01 -7.60
#